data_AF-A0A2D6A8A5-F1
#
_entry.id   AF-A0A2D6A8A5-F1
#
_cell.length_a   1.000
_cell.length_b   1.000
_cell.length_c   1.000
_cell.angle_alpha   90.00
_cell.angle_beta   90.00
_cell.angle_gamma   90.00
#
_symmetry.space_group_name_H-M   'P 1'
#
loop_
_entity.id
_entity.type
_entity.pdbx_description
1 polymer ?
#
loop_
_entity_poly.entity_id
_entity_poly.type
_entity_poly.pdbx_seq_one_letter_code
_entity_poly.pdbx_strand_id
1 'polypeptide(L)' 'MKPYLNDAPQEIPFEGNPIRCPICDHAKFWIMSNSWLFIPSDSYVCSHCGNILWFRPRGTD' A
#
# COMPACT_ATOMS: atom_id res chain seq x y z
N MET A 1 -2.28 7.14 19.45
CA MET A 1 -1.91 7.46 18.05
C MET A 1 -2.39 6.31 17.17
N LYS A 2 -3.45 6.51 16.38
CA LYS A 2 -3.81 5.54 15.34
C LYS A 2 -2.87 5.81 14.16
N PRO A 3 -2.06 4.85 13.68
CA PRO A 3 -1.40 5.01 12.39
C PRO A 3 -2.47 5.28 11.33
N TYR A 4 -2.24 6.25 10.46
CA TYR A 4 -3.15 6.65 9.39
C TYR A 4 -3.17 5.55 8.32
N LEU A 5 -3.79 4.42 8.66
CA LEU A 5 -4.26 3.43 7.71
C LEU A 5 -5.59 3.97 7.16
N ASN A 6 -5.82 3.83 5.85
CA ASN A 6 -7.18 4.02 5.30
C ASN A 6 -8.21 3.24 6.12
N ASP A 7 -9.49 3.64 6.13
CA ASP A 7 -10.53 2.96 6.91
C ASP A 7 -10.84 1.53 6.41
N ALA A 8 -10.44 1.19 5.19
CA ALA A 8 -10.56 -0.14 4.62
C ALA A 8 -9.36 -0.49 3.72
N PRO A 9 -9.01 -1.79 3.59
CA PRO A 9 -7.99 -2.23 2.66
C PRO A 9 -8.53 -2.18 1.22
N GLN A 10 -7.70 -1.74 0.29
CA GLN A 10 -8.06 -1.45 -1.10
C GLN A 10 -7.18 -2.22 -2.08
N GLU A 11 -7.69 -2.47 -3.27
CA GLU A 11 -6.89 -2.96 -4.39
C GLU A 11 -6.14 -1.80 -5.01
N ILE A 12 -4.83 -1.95 -5.18
CA ILE A 12 -3.97 -0.86 -5.63
C ILE A 12 -3.51 -1.19 -7.04
N PRO A 13 -3.92 -0.40 -8.05
CA PRO A 13 -3.46 -0.60 -9.41
C PRO A 13 -2.00 -0.15 -9.55
N PHE A 14 -1.17 -0.96 -10.20
CA PHE A 14 0.19 -0.64 -10.62
C PHE A 14 0.36 -1.09 -12.06
N GLU A 15 0.72 -0.14 -12.95
CA GLU A 15 0.86 -0.41 -14.39
C GLU A 15 -0.39 -1.08 -15.01
N GLY A 16 -1.58 -0.68 -14.55
CA GLY A 16 -2.86 -1.22 -15.03
C GLY A 16 -3.26 -2.58 -14.46
N ASN A 17 -2.43 -3.20 -13.60
CA ASN A 17 -2.72 -4.47 -12.96
C ASN A 17 -2.87 -4.30 -11.44
N PRO A 18 -3.80 -5.02 -10.78
CA PRO A 18 -3.86 -5.01 -9.32
C PRO A 18 -2.60 -5.64 -8.75
N ILE A 19 -1.97 -4.94 -7.81
CA ILE A 19 -0.80 -5.45 -7.10
C ILE A 19 -1.23 -6.66 -6.27
N ARG A 20 -0.40 -7.69 -6.28
CA ARG A 20 -0.59 -8.88 -5.46
C ARG A 20 0.52 -9.03 -4.46
N CYS A 21 0.18 -9.52 -3.27
CA CYS A 21 1.14 -9.78 -2.23
C CYS A 21 2.06 -10.94 -2.68
N PRO A 22 3.39 -10.74 -2.74
CA PRO A 22 4.31 -11.80 -3.17
C PRO A 22 4.38 -12.99 -2.19
N ILE A 23 3.82 -12.83 -0.98
CA ILE A 23 3.83 -13.87 0.06
C ILE A 23 2.57 -14.75 0.03
N CYS A 24 1.41 -14.17 -0.24
CA CYS A 24 0.12 -14.86 -0.10
C CYS A 24 -0.87 -14.62 -1.25
N ASP A 25 -0.41 -13.98 -2.33
CA ASP A 25 -1.17 -13.64 -3.55
C ASP A 25 -2.42 -12.77 -3.32
N HIS A 26 -2.59 -12.20 -2.12
CA HIS A 26 -3.72 -11.34 -1.78
C HIS A 26 -3.59 -9.95 -2.42
N ALA A 27 -4.68 -9.42 -2.97
CA ALA A 27 -4.69 -8.17 -3.74
C ALA A 27 -5.08 -6.92 -2.94
N LYS A 28 -5.46 -7.06 -1.66
CA LYS A 28 -5.91 -5.93 -0.82
C LYS A 28 -4.83 -5.48 0.16
N PHE A 29 -4.67 -4.16 0.24
CA PHE A 29 -3.64 -3.50 1.04
C PHE A 29 -4.21 -2.32 1.81
N TRP A 30 -3.70 -2.12 3.02
CA TRP A 30 -3.83 -0.85 3.72
C TRP A 30 -2.75 0.11 3.24
N ILE A 31 -3.12 1.35 2.98
CA ILE A 31 -2.16 2.40 2.61
C ILE A 31 -1.82 3.15 3.89
N MET A 32 -0.53 3.25 4.18
CA MET A 32 0.01 4.13 5.21
C MET A 32 0.62 5.33 4.52
N SER A 33 -0.02 6.49 4.69
CA SER A 33 0.54 7.77 4.27
C SER A 33 1.21 8.44 5.47
N ASN A 34 2.53 8.55 5.44
CA ASN A 34 3.28 9.30 6.44
C ASN A 34 3.57 10.70 5.92
N SER A 35 2.58 11.59 6.01
CA SER A 35 2.67 13.00 5.59
C SER A 35 3.65 13.86 6.40
N TRP A 36 4.31 13.29 7.41
CA TRP A 36 5.16 13.98 8.39
C TRP A 36 6.65 13.73 8.14
N LEU A 37 6.96 12.65 7.43
CA LEU A 37 8.27 12.41 6.87
C LEU A 37 8.20 12.97 5.45
N PHE A 38 9.12 13.84 5.06
CA PHE A 38 9.26 14.41 3.71
C PHE A 38 9.52 13.35 2.61
N ILE A 39 9.16 12.09 2.85
CA ILE A 39 9.36 10.93 1.99
C ILE A 39 7.99 10.58 1.41
N PRO A 40 7.74 10.86 0.11
CA PRO A 40 6.50 10.54 -0.59
C PRO A 40 6.44 9.04 -0.94
N SER A 41 6.64 8.18 0.06
CA SER A 41 6.58 6.73 -0.10
C SER A 41 5.37 6.23 0.66
N ASP A 42 4.27 6.04 -0.07
CA ASP A 42 3.14 5.26 0.43
C ASP A 42 3.64 3.86 0.78
N SER A 43 3.31 3.40 1.97
CA SER A 43 3.63 2.04 2.41
C SER A 43 2.37 1.21 2.32
N TYR A 44 2.46 0.03 1.70
CA TYR A 44 1.30 -0.82 1.45
C TYR A 44 1.38 -2.07 2.30
N VAL A 45 0.45 -2.24 3.23
CA VAL A 45 0.43 -3.38 4.17
C VAL A 45 -0.64 -4.37 3.73
N CYS A 46 -0.24 -5.60 3.39
CA CYS A 46 -1.18 -6.64 2.98
C CYS A 46 -2.20 -6.92 4.10
N SER A 47 -3.50 -6.86 3.80
CA SER A 47 -4.55 -7.09 4.79
C SER A 47 -4.71 -8.56 5.21
N HIS A 48 -4.03 -9.49 4.52
CA HIS A 48 -4.10 -10.92 4.82
C HIS A 48 -2.91 -11.40 5.66
N CYS A 49 -1.67 -11.11 5.24
CA CYS A 49 -0.47 -11.61 5.91
C CYS A 49 0.38 -10.52 6.61
N GLY A 50 0.01 -9.25 6.49
CA GLY A 50 0.76 -8.14 7.10
C GLY A 50 2.08 -7.77 6.40
N ASN A 51 2.43 -8.43 5.28
CA ASN A 51 3.62 -8.10 4.52
C ASN A 51 3.57 -6.65 4.01
N ILE A 52 4.67 -5.91 4.19
CA ILE A 52 4.77 -4.50 3.84
C ILE A 52 5.51 -4.37 2.51
N LEU A 53 4.91 -3.64 1.57
CA LEU A 53 5.52 -3.28 0.30
C LEU A 53 5.86 -1.79 0.29
N TRP A 54 7.12 -1.50 -0.06
CA TRP A 54 7.68 -0.16 -0.15
C TRP A 54 8.00 0.12 -1.61
N PHE A 55 7.08 0.74 -2.33
CA PHE A 55 7.32 1.17 -3.70
C PHE A 55 6.50 2.42 -3.99
N ARG A 56 6.95 3.22 -4.95
CA ARG A 56 6.18 4.35 -5.46
C ARG A 56 5.50 3.88 -6.76
N PRO A 57 4.16 3.80 -6.84
CA PRO A 57 3.50 3.58 -8.12
C PRO A 57 3.92 4.69 -9.08
N ARG A 58 4.52 4.33 -10.23
CA ARG A 58 4.72 5.27 -11.32
C ARG A 58 3.35 5.53 -11.94
N GLY A 59 2.88 6.78 -11.95
CA GLY A 59 1.60 7.12 -12.57
C GLY A 59 0.81 8.29 -11.97
N THR A 60 1.25 8.86 -10.85
CA THR A 60 0.70 10.13 -10.33
C THR A 60 1.78 11.21 -10.44
N ASP A 61 1.91 11.76 -11.65
CA ASP A 61 2.43 13.11 -11.86
C ASP A 61 1.22 14.06 -11.96
#